data_AF-A0A950BNV7-F1
#
_entry.id   AF-A0A950BNV7-F1
#
_cell.length_a   1.000
_cell.length_b   1.000
_cell.length_c   1.000
_cell.angle_alpha   90.00
_cell.angle_beta   90.00
_cell.angle_gamma   90.00
#
_symmetry.space_group_name_H-M   'P 1'
#
loop_
_entity.id
_entity.type
_entity.pdbx_description
1 polymer ?
#
loop_
_entity_poly.entity_id
_entity_poly.type
_entity_poly.pdbx_seq_one_letter_code
_entity_poly.pdbx_strand_id
1 'polypeptide(L)'
;MDHRANPITGPAAPRGRGVVLERPLCRGWFHPSTWFISIWFVLLLAVLELCWLCWFLVVPLPNFPRESGTRRRGLLLLKAFPEVVPGTALRESLIGQAAQELSHVENLPERLPIMGAAALVVLTAVGLGELVLAGLRYRDGLRTGERLAVAFGIGTAGLGVLTLLAGRTGLLHPWIFRIGLGVIAPAGLGAS
;
A
#
# COMPACT_ATOMS: atom_id res chain seq x y z
N MET A 1 93.99 -6.36 18.00
CA MET A 1 92.85 -5.59 18.54
C MET A 1 92.43 -4.63 17.45
N ASP A 2 91.33 -4.93 16.76
CA ASP A 2 90.54 -3.91 16.08
C ASP A 2 89.13 -4.45 15.87
N HIS A 3 88.19 -3.80 16.56
CA HIS A 3 86.76 -3.91 16.38
C HIS A 3 86.36 -3.13 15.13
N ARG A 4 85.56 -3.72 14.24
CA ARG A 4 84.46 -2.99 13.60
C ARG A 4 83.40 -3.93 13.03
N ALA A 5 82.17 -3.63 13.45
CA ALA A 5 80.98 -4.42 13.33
C ALA A 5 80.36 -4.38 11.92
N ASN A 6 79.76 -5.51 11.55
CA ASN A 6 78.86 -5.66 10.41
C ASN A 6 77.60 -4.79 10.60
N PRO A 7 77.19 -3.97 9.61
CA PRO A 7 75.86 -3.40 9.60
C PRO A 7 74.85 -4.45 9.16
N ILE A 8 74.01 -4.89 10.11
CA ILE A 8 72.80 -5.67 9.86
C ILE A 8 71.83 -4.78 9.08
N THR A 9 71.64 -5.08 7.80
CA THR A 9 70.55 -4.52 6.98
C THR A 9 69.24 -5.19 7.40
N GLY A 10 68.49 -4.52 8.27
CA GLY A 10 67.12 -4.90 8.61
C GLY A 10 66.18 -4.71 7.40
N PRO A 11 65.15 -5.56 7.24
CA PRO A 11 64.17 -5.40 6.18
C PRO A 11 63.33 -4.13 6.38
N ALA A 12 63.25 -3.33 5.32
CA ALA A 12 62.45 -2.11 5.25
C ALA A 12 60.97 -2.43 5.51
N ALA A 13 60.41 -1.78 6.54
CA ALA A 13 58.99 -1.85 6.86
C ALA A 13 58.13 -1.33 5.68
N PRO A 14 57.05 -2.02 5.30
CA PRO A 14 56.12 -1.52 4.29
C PRO A 14 55.41 -0.27 4.83
N ARG A 15 55.57 0.85 4.11
CA ARG A 15 54.82 2.10 4.35
C ARG A 15 53.33 1.78 4.40
N GLY A 16 52.76 1.96 5.59
CA GLY A 16 51.34 1.81 5.84
C GLY A 16 50.53 2.63 4.86
N ARG A 17 49.60 1.96 4.19
CA ARG A 17 48.51 2.55 3.41
C ARG A 17 47.89 3.68 4.23
N GLY A 18 47.76 4.85 3.60
CA GLY A 18 46.86 5.88 4.07
C GLY A 18 45.47 5.26 4.18
N VAL A 19 45.07 4.99 5.42
CA VAL A 19 43.70 4.63 5.75
C VAL A 19 42.89 5.88 5.42
N VAL A 20 42.20 5.82 4.30
CA VAL A 20 41.08 6.70 4.00
C VAL A 20 40.12 6.53 5.17
N LEU A 21 40.15 7.48 6.11
CA LEU A 21 39.11 7.64 7.12
C LEU A 21 37.85 8.05 6.37
N GLU A 22 37.15 7.06 5.84
CA GLU A 22 35.74 7.17 5.51
C GLU A 22 35.05 7.67 6.77
N ARG A 23 34.74 8.97 6.80
CA ARG A 23 33.85 9.53 7.80
C ARG A 23 32.52 8.82 7.59
N PRO A 24 32.01 8.01 8.55
CA PRO A 24 30.68 7.46 8.40
C PRO A 24 29.69 8.62 8.35
N LEU A 25 29.07 8.71 7.18
CA LEU A 25 27.93 9.54 6.84
C LEU A 25 26.91 9.57 7.98
N CYS A 26 26.50 10.79 8.33
CA CYS A 26 25.18 11.14 8.86
C CYS A 26 24.57 10.10 9.81
N ARG A 27 25.05 10.11 11.07
CA ARG A 27 24.27 9.62 12.22
C ARG A 27 23.04 10.52 12.32
N GLY A 28 21.98 10.16 11.61
CA GLY A 28 20.69 10.83 11.64
C GLY A 28 20.24 10.92 13.09
N TRP A 29 20.18 12.13 13.61
CA TRP A 29 19.63 12.42 14.91
C TRP A 29 18.12 12.13 14.85
N PHE A 30 17.76 10.88 15.13
CA PHE A 30 16.39 10.53 15.51
C PHE A 30 16.12 11.20 16.85
N HIS A 31 15.53 12.40 16.82
CA HIS A 31 15.04 13.04 18.03
C HIS A 31 13.94 12.15 18.64
N PRO A 32 14.00 11.79 19.93
CA PRO A 32 12.99 10.96 20.58
C PRO A 32 11.58 11.59 20.55
N SER A 33 11.48 12.90 20.30
CA SER A 33 10.19 13.62 20.16
C SER A 33 9.39 13.23 18.92
N THR A 34 10.04 12.83 17.80
CA THR A 34 9.32 12.46 16.57
C THR A 34 8.66 11.09 16.68
N TRP A 35 9.24 10.18 17.47
CA TRP A 35 8.65 8.88 17.79
C TRP A 35 7.38 8.99 18.63
N PHE A 36 7.38 9.89 19.61
CA PHE A 36 6.18 10.16 20.42
C PHE A 36 5.04 10.73 19.58
N ILE A 37 5.32 11.72 18.71
CA ILE A 37 4.31 12.30 17.82
C ILE A 37 3.75 11.24 16.85
N SER A 38 4.63 10.38 16.33
CA SER A 38 4.24 9.28 15.44
C SER A 38 3.31 8.28 16.11
N ILE A 39 3.60 7.86 17.36
CA ILE A 39 2.75 6.94 18.12
C ILE A 39 1.37 7.53 18.36
N TRP A 40 1.29 8.79 18.78
CA TRP A 40 0.01 9.48 18.99
C TRP A 40 -0.80 9.60 17.70
N PHE A 41 -0.14 9.86 16.57
CA PHE A 41 -0.79 9.93 15.27
C PHE A 41 -1.35 8.57 14.84
N VAL A 42 -0.58 7.49 15.03
CA VAL A 42 -1.04 6.12 14.76
C VAL A 42 -2.21 5.74 15.66
N LEU A 43 -2.16 6.08 16.95
CA LEU A 43 -3.27 5.86 17.89
C LEU A 43 -4.53 6.63 17.49
N LEU A 44 -4.39 7.91 17.14
CA LEU A 44 -5.50 8.73 16.68
C LEU A 44 -6.11 8.16 15.39
N LEU A 45 -5.28 7.74 14.44
CA LEU A 45 -5.72 7.09 13.22
C LEU A 45 -6.47 5.78 13.53
N ALA A 46 -5.93 4.93 14.40
CA ALA A 46 -6.57 3.69 14.80
C ALA A 46 -7.95 3.93 15.46
N VAL A 47 -8.06 4.93 16.33
CA VAL A 47 -9.34 5.33 16.94
C VAL A 47 -10.31 5.85 15.88
N LEU A 48 -9.83 6.66 14.93
CA LEU A 48 -10.66 7.18 13.85
C LEU A 48 -11.18 6.07 12.93
N GLU A 49 -10.33 5.11 12.57
CA GLU A 49 -10.68 3.91 11.80
C GLU A 49 -11.70 3.05 12.55
N LEU A 50 -11.53 2.85 13.87
CA LEU A 50 -12.50 2.16 14.71
C LEU A 50 -13.85 2.87 14.78
N CYS A 51 -13.84 4.20 14.95
CA CYS A 51 -15.04 5.03 14.93
C CYS A 51 -15.74 4.97 13.57
N TRP A 52 -14.98 5.05 12.48
CA TRP A 52 -15.48 4.92 11.13
C TRP A 52 -16.09 3.54 10.89
N LEU A 53 -15.41 2.47 11.29
CA LEU A 53 -15.90 1.10 11.20
C LEU A 53 -17.19 0.92 12.01
N CYS A 54 -17.23 1.41 13.25
CA CYS A 54 -18.43 1.37 14.08
C CYS A 54 -19.60 2.10 13.42
N TRP A 55 -19.37 3.31 12.90
CA TRP A 55 -20.37 4.06 12.15
C TRP A 55 -20.85 3.29 10.91
N PHE A 56 -19.92 2.72 10.14
CA PHE A 56 -20.23 1.94 8.94
C PHE A 56 -21.05 0.68 9.24
N LEU A 57 -20.81 0.04 10.38
CA LEU A 57 -21.59 -1.12 10.85
C LEU A 57 -23.02 -0.73 11.26
N VAL A 58 -23.24 0.50 11.73
CA VAL A 58 -24.55 0.98 12.21
C VAL A 58 -25.40 1.54 11.07
N VAL A 59 -24.81 2.23 10.08
CA VAL A 59 -25.57 2.93 9.05
C VAL A 59 -26.31 1.95 8.11
N PRO A 60 -27.61 2.14 7.86
CA PRO A 60 -28.40 1.32 6.94
C PRO A 60 -28.03 1.56 5.47
N LEU A 61 -28.28 0.56 4.61
CA LEU A 61 -28.13 0.76 3.16
C LEU A 61 -29.16 1.78 2.64
N PRO A 62 -28.75 2.74 1.79
CA PRO A 62 -29.65 3.77 1.28
C PRO A 62 -30.72 3.24 0.33
N ASN A 63 -30.50 2.08 -0.30
CA ASN A 63 -31.38 1.51 -1.33
C ASN A 63 -32.07 0.20 -0.93
N PHE A 64 -32.05 -0.19 0.36
CA PHE A 64 -32.72 -1.42 0.77
C PHE A 64 -34.23 -1.19 0.97
N PRO A 65 -35.11 -1.97 0.31
CA PRO A 65 -36.55 -1.83 0.47
C PRO A 65 -36.94 -2.13 1.93
N ARG A 66 -37.63 -1.16 2.56
CA ARG A 66 -37.96 -1.15 4.00
C ARG A 66 -38.80 -2.37 4.44
N GLU A 67 -39.47 -3.02 3.50
CA GLU A 67 -40.36 -4.17 3.71
C GLU A 67 -39.60 -5.47 4.01
N SER A 68 -38.30 -5.54 3.71
CA SER A 68 -37.47 -6.75 3.87
C SER A 68 -36.54 -6.74 5.10
N GLY A 69 -36.70 -5.76 6.00
CA GLY A 69 -35.89 -5.59 7.21
C GLY A 69 -34.70 -4.62 7.04
N THR A 70 -34.13 -4.18 8.17
CA THR A 70 -33.04 -3.19 8.19
C THR A 70 -31.68 -3.85 7.89
N ARG A 71 -31.33 -3.99 6.61
CA ARG A 71 -29.99 -4.49 6.22
C ARG A 71 -28.94 -3.37 6.37
N ARG A 72 -28.01 -3.54 7.32
CA ARG A 72 -26.92 -2.57 7.62
C ARG A 72 -25.74 -2.75 6.66
N ARG A 73 -25.00 -1.67 6.36
CA ARG A 73 -23.86 -1.70 5.42
C ARG A 73 -22.78 -2.68 5.85
N GLY A 74 -22.49 -2.72 7.16
CA GLY A 74 -21.58 -3.68 7.76
C GLY A 74 -21.93 -5.15 7.52
N LEU A 75 -23.21 -5.47 7.37
CA LEU A 75 -23.67 -6.84 7.20
C LEU A 75 -23.32 -7.40 5.81
N LEU A 76 -23.14 -6.54 4.80
CA LEU A 76 -22.60 -6.93 3.50
C LEU A 76 -21.11 -7.25 3.56
N LEU A 77 -20.36 -6.47 4.35
CA LEU A 77 -18.93 -6.68 4.55
C LEU A 77 -18.66 -7.95 5.35
N LEU A 78 -19.49 -8.21 6.36
CA LEU A 78 -19.46 -9.44 7.16
C LEU A 78 -19.91 -10.67 6.35
N LYS A 79 -20.92 -10.54 5.47
CA LYS A 79 -21.31 -11.60 4.52
C LYS A 79 -20.30 -11.86 3.41
N ALA A 80 -19.31 -10.98 3.23
CA ALA A 80 -18.26 -11.22 2.26
C ALA A 80 -17.39 -12.41 2.69
N PHE A 81 -17.16 -12.57 4.00
CA PHE A 81 -16.29 -13.61 4.53
C PHE A 81 -17.11 -14.84 4.99
N PRO A 82 -16.70 -16.06 4.59
CA PRO A 82 -17.32 -17.27 5.09
C PRO A 82 -17.11 -17.38 6.62
N GLU A 83 -18.08 -17.97 7.32
CA GLU A 83 -18.02 -18.29 8.75
C GLU A 83 -17.89 -17.12 9.75
N VAL A 84 -17.73 -15.87 9.29
CA VAL A 84 -17.74 -14.69 10.18
C VAL A 84 -19.16 -14.41 10.72
N VAL A 85 -20.19 -14.82 9.97
CA VAL A 85 -21.58 -14.89 10.45
C VAL A 85 -21.93 -16.36 10.70
N PRO A 86 -22.38 -16.74 11.91
CA PRO A 86 -22.80 -18.12 12.19
C PRO A 86 -23.88 -18.55 11.20
N GLY A 87 -23.61 -19.61 10.42
CA GLY A 87 -24.55 -20.20 9.48
C GLY A 87 -24.40 -19.81 8.01
N THR A 88 -23.48 -18.89 7.63
CA THR A 88 -23.19 -18.63 6.20
C THR A 88 -22.11 -19.57 5.68
N ALA A 89 -22.53 -20.57 4.90
CA ALA A 89 -21.61 -21.47 4.20
C ALA A 89 -20.83 -20.73 3.09
N LEU A 90 -19.67 -21.28 2.68
CA LEU A 90 -18.83 -20.67 1.64
C LEU A 90 -19.62 -20.34 0.36
N ARG A 91 -20.54 -21.22 -0.06
CA ARG A 91 -21.44 -21.03 -1.23
C ARG A 91 -22.37 -19.81 -1.13
N GLU A 92 -22.66 -19.35 0.08
CA GLU A 92 -23.55 -18.22 0.35
C GLU A 92 -22.79 -16.93 0.67
N SER A 93 -21.47 -17.04 0.89
CA SER A 93 -20.58 -15.89 1.03
C SER A 93 -20.38 -15.21 -0.32
N LEU A 94 -20.21 -13.89 -0.32
CA LEU A 94 -19.93 -13.17 -1.57
C LEU A 94 -18.61 -13.64 -2.21
N ILE A 95 -17.63 -14.07 -1.42
CA ILE A 95 -16.37 -14.64 -1.92
C ILE A 95 -16.62 -15.97 -2.64
N GLY A 96 -17.42 -16.87 -2.05
CA GLY A 96 -17.70 -18.16 -2.69
C GLY A 96 -18.63 -18.01 -3.90
N GLN A 97 -19.58 -17.08 -3.87
CA GLN A 97 -20.36 -16.72 -5.07
C GLN A 97 -19.47 -16.14 -6.16
N ALA A 98 -18.58 -15.20 -5.82
CA ALA A 98 -17.62 -14.65 -6.77
C ALA A 98 -16.71 -15.74 -7.34
N ALA A 99 -16.21 -16.67 -6.52
CA ALA A 99 -15.39 -17.80 -6.96
C ALA A 99 -16.16 -18.75 -7.89
N GLN A 100 -17.43 -19.00 -7.60
CA GLN A 100 -18.30 -19.85 -8.43
C GLN A 100 -18.74 -19.15 -9.72
N GLU A 101 -18.82 -17.82 -9.73
CA GLU A 101 -18.98 -17.05 -10.96
C GLU A 101 -17.68 -17.00 -11.77
N LEU A 102 -16.52 -16.92 -11.12
CA LEU A 102 -15.20 -16.95 -11.74
C LEU A 102 -14.88 -18.31 -12.38
N SER A 103 -15.53 -19.40 -11.96
CA SER A 103 -15.40 -20.70 -12.63
C SER A 103 -16.13 -20.76 -13.98
N HIS A 104 -16.98 -19.78 -14.31
CA HIS A 104 -17.60 -19.68 -15.63
C HIS A 104 -16.68 -18.90 -16.59
N VAL A 105 -15.76 -19.65 -17.21
CA VAL A 105 -14.72 -19.14 -18.14
C VAL A 105 -15.29 -18.39 -19.35
N GLU A 106 -16.55 -18.61 -19.68
CA GLU A 106 -17.26 -17.94 -20.78
C GLU A 106 -17.45 -16.44 -20.54
N ASN A 107 -17.58 -16.02 -19.27
CA ASN A 107 -17.75 -14.60 -18.89
C ASN A 107 -16.43 -13.91 -18.52
N LEU A 108 -15.30 -14.59 -18.68
CA LEU A 108 -13.98 -14.09 -18.35
C LEU A 108 -13.53 -12.89 -19.19
N PRO A 109 -13.82 -12.78 -20.52
CA PRO A 109 -13.45 -11.59 -21.29
C PRO A 109 -14.20 -10.33 -20.86
N GLU A 110 -15.44 -10.43 -20.38
CA GLU A 110 -16.20 -9.28 -19.87
C GLU A 110 -15.71 -8.82 -18.49
N ARG A 111 -15.13 -9.72 -17.69
CA ARG A 111 -14.63 -9.45 -16.34
C ARG A 111 -13.16 -9.00 -16.32
N LEU A 112 -12.41 -9.31 -17.37
CA LEU A 112 -11.01 -8.93 -17.54
C LEU A 112 -10.74 -7.43 -17.34
N PRO A 113 -11.55 -6.50 -17.88
CA PRO A 113 -11.34 -5.07 -17.66
C PRO A 113 -11.50 -4.65 -16.19
N ILE A 114 -12.49 -5.21 -15.50
CA ILE A 114 -12.78 -4.90 -14.09
C ILE A 114 -11.66 -5.44 -13.20
N MET A 115 -11.25 -6.70 -13.43
CA MET A 115 -10.14 -7.33 -12.71
C MET A 115 -8.82 -6.63 -13.00
N GLY A 116 -8.59 -6.21 -14.25
CA GLY A 116 -7.43 -5.42 -14.65
C GLY A 116 -7.38 -4.07 -13.94
N ALA A 117 -8.51 -3.35 -13.88
CA ALA A 117 -8.61 -2.10 -13.14
C ALA A 117 -8.34 -2.29 -11.64
N ALA A 118 -8.94 -3.33 -11.02
CA ALA A 118 -8.70 -3.65 -9.62
C ALA A 118 -7.23 -4.00 -9.34
N ALA A 119 -6.62 -4.81 -10.20
CA ALA A 119 -5.20 -5.16 -10.10
C ALA A 119 -4.30 -3.93 -10.24
N LEU A 120 -4.62 -3.02 -11.16
CA LEU A 120 -3.89 -1.76 -11.36
C LEU A 120 -3.96 -0.87 -10.12
N VAL A 121 -5.15 -0.75 -9.50
CA VAL A 121 -5.33 -0.02 -8.25
C VAL A 121 -4.49 -0.64 -7.13
N VAL A 122 -4.51 -1.97 -6.98
CA VAL A 122 -3.71 -2.67 -5.96
C VAL A 122 -2.21 -2.46 -6.20
N LEU A 123 -1.74 -2.62 -7.44
CA LEU A 123 -0.32 -2.42 -7.79
C LEU A 123 0.11 -0.97 -7.57
N THR A 124 -0.76 -0.01 -7.88
CA THR A 124 -0.49 1.41 -7.65
C THR A 124 -0.44 1.71 -6.15
N ALA A 125 -1.34 1.12 -5.35
CA ALA A 125 -1.29 1.24 -3.90
C ALA A 125 0.03 0.69 -3.37
N VAL A 126 0.39 -0.55 -3.71
CA VAL A 126 1.66 -1.16 -3.25
C VAL A 126 2.87 -0.33 -3.70
N GLY A 127 2.91 0.10 -4.97
CA GLY A 127 3.99 0.91 -5.52
C GLY A 127 4.13 2.27 -4.83
N LEU A 128 3.02 2.94 -4.56
CA LEU A 128 3.00 4.22 -3.84
C LEU A 128 3.44 4.05 -2.38
N GLY A 129 3.00 2.97 -1.73
CA GLY A 129 3.44 2.61 -0.39
C GLY A 129 4.95 2.32 -0.31
N GLU A 130 5.48 1.54 -1.25
CA GLU A 130 6.91 1.26 -1.36
C GLU A 130 7.71 2.54 -1.65
N LEU A 131 7.18 3.47 -2.46
CA LEU A 131 7.79 4.78 -2.69
C LEU A 131 7.89 5.59 -1.39
N VAL A 132 6.81 5.62 -0.60
CA VAL A 132 6.79 6.32 0.69
C VAL A 132 7.77 5.66 1.67
N LEU A 133 7.76 4.34 1.77
CA LEU A 133 8.70 3.59 2.63
C LEU A 133 10.16 3.80 2.20
N ALA A 134 10.42 3.87 0.91
CA ALA A 134 11.74 4.19 0.36
C ALA A 134 12.17 5.62 0.73
N GLY A 135 11.25 6.60 0.64
CA GLY A 135 11.50 7.99 1.05
C GLY A 135 11.78 8.12 2.55
N LEU A 136 11.10 7.33 3.38
CA LEU A 136 11.31 7.28 4.83
C LEU A 136 12.53 6.45 5.26
N ARG A 137 13.23 5.82 4.30
CA ARG A 137 14.39 4.92 4.53
C ARG A 137 14.09 3.79 5.52
N TYR A 138 12.83 3.36 5.60
CA TYR A 138 12.34 2.37 6.58
C TYR A 138 12.33 0.95 5.98
N ARG A 139 13.37 0.60 5.22
CA ARG A 139 13.40 -0.61 4.37
C ARG A 139 13.94 -1.85 5.08
N ASP A 140 14.84 -1.67 6.04
CA ASP A 140 15.68 -2.76 6.56
C ASP A 140 15.14 -3.44 7.83
N GLY A 141 14.06 -2.92 8.43
CA GLY A 141 13.53 -3.40 9.71
C GLY A 141 12.32 -4.35 9.65
N LEU A 142 11.70 -4.53 8.48
CA LEU A 142 10.42 -5.24 8.33
C LEU A 142 10.56 -6.54 7.55
N ARG A 143 9.85 -7.58 7.97
CA ARG A 143 9.73 -8.82 7.18
C ARG A 143 8.98 -8.54 5.88
N THR A 144 9.25 -9.31 4.82
CA THR A 144 8.64 -9.09 3.49
C THR A 144 7.10 -9.02 3.52
N GLY A 145 6.45 -9.87 4.31
CA GLY A 145 4.98 -9.86 4.46
C GLY A 145 4.45 -8.62 5.18
N GLU A 146 5.13 -8.20 6.26
CA GLU A 146 4.79 -6.98 7.00
C GLU A 146 5.01 -5.75 6.13
N ARG A 147 6.13 -5.71 5.39
CA ARG A 147 6.44 -4.62 4.45
C ARG A 147 5.35 -4.49 3.39
N LEU A 148 4.90 -5.59 2.80
CA LEU A 148 3.84 -5.57 1.80
C LEU A 148 2.52 -5.04 2.39
N ALA A 149 2.15 -5.51 3.59
CA ALA A 149 0.93 -5.06 4.26
C ALA A 149 0.98 -3.56 4.60
N VAL A 150 2.12 -3.09 5.12
CA VAL A 150 2.35 -1.67 5.44
C VAL A 150 2.38 -0.82 4.18
N ALA A 151 3.08 -1.26 3.13
CA ALA A 151 3.10 -0.57 1.85
C ALA A 151 1.70 -0.46 1.25
N PHE A 152 0.94 -1.55 1.22
CA PHE A 152 -0.44 -1.54 0.75
C PHE A 152 -1.33 -0.59 1.58
N GLY A 153 -1.22 -0.61 2.91
CA GLY A 153 -1.98 0.28 3.79
C GLY A 153 -1.66 1.76 3.58
N ILE A 154 -0.37 2.12 3.57
CA ILE A 154 0.07 3.50 3.30
C ILE A 154 -0.33 3.93 1.88
N GLY A 155 -0.18 3.04 0.91
CA GLY A 155 -0.53 3.26 -0.48
C GLY A 155 -2.01 3.52 -0.72
N THR A 156 -2.86 2.70 -0.12
CA THR A 156 -4.33 2.85 -0.19
C THR A 156 -4.80 4.14 0.49
N ALA A 157 -4.25 4.46 1.66
CA ALA A 157 -4.50 5.74 2.33
C ALA A 157 -4.06 6.93 1.46
N GLY A 158 -2.87 6.85 0.86
CA GLY A 158 -2.34 7.87 -0.06
C GLY A 158 -3.23 8.06 -1.30
N LEU A 159 -3.67 6.97 -1.92
CA LEU A 159 -4.63 7.01 -3.03
C LEU A 159 -5.97 7.61 -2.62
N GLY A 160 -6.47 7.30 -1.42
CA GLY A 160 -7.68 7.92 -0.88
C GLY A 160 -7.56 9.43 -0.75
N VAL A 161 -6.45 9.92 -0.17
CA VAL A 161 -6.15 11.34 -0.06
C VAL A 161 -6.04 12.00 -1.43
N LEU A 162 -5.31 11.39 -2.37
CA LEU A 162 -5.18 11.90 -3.74
C LEU A 162 -6.54 11.98 -4.44
N THR A 163 -7.40 10.97 -4.25
CA THR A 163 -8.75 10.95 -4.81
C THR A 163 -9.64 12.04 -4.23
N LEU A 164 -9.57 12.27 -2.91
CA LEU A 164 -10.29 13.35 -2.25
C LEU A 164 -9.80 14.73 -2.69
N LEU A 165 -8.49 14.90 -2.81
CA LEU A 165 -7.88 16.13 -3.32
C LEU A 165 -8.31 16.39 -4.76
N ALA A 166 -8.27 15.38 -5.63
CA ALA A 166 -8.77 15.47 -6.99
C ALA A 166 -10.28 15.82 -7.02
N GLY A 167 -11.07 15.29 -6.08
CA GLY A 167 -12.48 15.61 -5.96
C GLY A 167 -12.69 17.07 -5.57
N ARG A 168 -11.89 17.55 -4.62
CA ARG A 168 -11.97 18.92 -4.10
C ARG A 168 -11.46 19.97 -5.08
N THR A 169 -10.47 19.65 -5.92
CA THR A 169 -9.98 20.54 -6.98
C THR A 169 -10.87 20.53 -8.23
N GLY A 170 -11.95 19.74 -8.24
CA GLY A 170 -12.84 19.63 -9.39
C GLY A 170 -12.26 18.81 -10.54
N LEU A 171 -11.12 18.12 -10.33
CA LEU A 171 -10.51 17.22 -11.31
C LEU A 171 -11.38 16.00 -11.62
N LEU A 172 -12.29 15.63 -10.71
CA LEU A 172 -13.32 14.60 -10.95
C LEU A 172 -14.58 15.12 -11.66
N HIS A 173 -14.57 16.34 -12.22
CA HIS A 173 -15.72 16.83 -12.97
C HIS A 173 -16.01 15.90 -14.17
N PRO A 174 -17.28 15.48 -14.39
CA PRO A 174 -17.66 14.60 -15.50
C PRO A 174 -17.18 15.05 -16.89
N TRP A 175 -16.96 16.35 -17.08
CA TRP A 175 -16.46 16.93 -18.32
C TRP A 175 -15.02 16.53 -18.65
N ILE A 176 -14.16 16.39 -17.64
CA ILE A 176 -12.76 15.99 -17.83
C ILE A 176 -12.71 14.54 -18.32
N PHE A 177 -13.52 13.66 -17.72
CA PHE A 177 -13.65 12.27 -18.18
C PHE A 177 -14.25 12.18 -19.58
N ARG A 178 -15.23 13.03 -19.92
CA ARG A 178 -15.79 13.09 -21.29
C ARG A 178 -14.78 13.54 -22.33
N ILE A 179 -13.95 14.54 -22.02
CA ILE A 179 -12.87 14.99 -22.90
C ILE A 179 -11.82 13.87 -23.05
N GLY A 180 -11.42 13.23 -21.94
CA GLY A 180 -10.48 12.11 -21.96
C GLY A 180 -11.00 10.93 -22.81
N LEU A 181 -12.25 10.52 -22.60
CA LEU A 181 -12.91 9.48 -23.42
C LEU A 181 -13.05 9.91 -24.89
N GLY A 182 -13.36 11.18 -25.14
CA GLY A 182 -13.43 11.74 -26.49
C GLY A 182 -12.09 11.75 -27.24
N VAL A 183 -10.96 11.79 -26.52
CA VAL A 183 -9.61 11.68 -27.09
C VAL A 183 -9.17 10.22 -27.26
N ILE A 184 -9.59 9.33 -26.37
CA ILE A 184 -9.24 7.90 -26.44
C ILE A 184 -10.08 7.16 -27.49
N ALA A 185 -11.35 7.53 -27.67
CA ALA A 185 -12.24 6.92 -28.66
C ALA A 185 -11.69 6.92 -30.11
N PRO A 186 -11.14 8.03 -30.65
CA PRO A 186 -10.53 8.02 -31.99
C PRO A 186 -9.20 7.23 -32.03
N ALA A 187 -8.46 7.13 -30.92
CA ALA A 187 -7.25 6.32 -30.85
C ALA A 187 -7.53 4.81 -30.91
N GLY A 188 -8.68 4.37 -30.37
CA GLY A 188 -9.15 2.98 -30.48
C GLY A 188 -9.65 2.63 -31.88
N LEU A 189 -10.29 3.57 -32.58
CA LEU A 189 -10.79 3.38 -33.95
C LEU A 189 -9.68 3.31 -35.01
N GLY A 190 -8.48 3.81 -34.72
CA GLY A 190 -7.31 3.70 -35.61
C GLY A 190 -6.48 2.42 -35.42
N ALA A 191 -6.80 1.60 -34.42
CA ALA A 191 -6.10 0.36 -34.10
C ALA A 191 -6.89 -0.91 -34.48
N SER A 192 -8.09 -0.74 -35.03
CA SER A 192 -8.96 -1.78 -35.61
C SER A 192 -8.98 -1.68 -37.12
#